data_AF-A0A3D3VAG4-F1
#
_entry.id   AF-A0A3D3VAG4-F1
#
_cell.length_a   1.000
_cell.length_b   1.000
_cell.length_c   1.000
_cell.angle_alpha   90.00
_cell.angle_beta   90.00
_cell.angle_gamma   90.00
#
_symmetry.space_group_name_H-M   'P 1'
#
loop_
_entity.id
_entity.type
_entity.pdbx_description
1 polymer ?
#
loop_
_entity_poly.entity_id
_entity_poly.type
_entity_poly.pdbx_seq_one_letter_code
_entity_poly.pdbx_strand_id
1 'polypeptide(L)'
;TGPITILLASGIWGLILIVIKALGKRDTTPTIVAYMVLFMSPIALVPALFVWTWPSILQLGILLVMGIMGTVGHLTLTQALRVGDAAVVMPMDFSKLIWAAALGFLFFGELPDLLTWVGGAMIFVSATYLALRERTYTGHRKSD
;
A
#
# COMPACT_ATOMS: atom_id res chain seq x y z
N THR A 1 -21.70 -13.08 -5.53
CA THR A 1 -21.30 -12.43 -4.25
C THR A 1 -19.93 -11.79 -4.33
N GLY A 2 -18.91 -12.41 -4.95
CA GLY A 2 -17.55 -11.84 -5.08
C GLY A 2 -17.42 -10.45 -5.75
N PRO A 3 -18.15 -10.13 -6.83
CA PRO A 3 -18.02 -8.80 -7.46
C PRO A 3 -18.46 -7.64 -6.55
N ILE A 4 -19.51 -7.85 -5.75
CA ILE A 4 -20.06 -6.83 -4.84
C ILE A 4 -19.08 -6.54 -3.71
N THR A 5 -18.41 -7.56 -3.17
CA THR A 5 -17.42 -7.38 -2.10
C THR A 5 -16.18 -6.61 -2.59
N ILE A 6 -15.77 -6.83 -3.84
CA ILE A 6 -14.64 -6.09 -4.45
C ILE A 6 -15.01 -4.61 -4.63
N LEU A 7 -16.22 -4.32 -5.11
CA LEU A 7 -16.68 -2.94 -5.25
C LEU A 7 -16.74 -2.22 -3.90
N LEU A 8 -17.31 -2.87 -2.88
CA LEU A 8 -17.35 -2.31 -1.52
C LEU A 8 -15.95 -2.07 -0.96
N ALA A 9 -15.03 -3.03 -1.10
CA ALA A 9 -13.65 -2.90 -0.64
C ALA A 9 -12.92 -1.72 -1.32
N SER A 10 -13.10 -1.57 -2.64
CA SER A 10 -12.49 -0.47 -3.40
C SER A 10 -13.03 0.90 -2.98
N GLY A 11 -14.34 1.02 -2.70
CA GLY A 11 -14.95 2.24 -2.21
C GLY A 11 -14.45 2.63 -0.81
N ILE A 12 -14.35 1.64 0.09
CA ILE A 12 -13.79 1.83 1.43
C ILE A 12 -12.32 2.27 1.33
N TRP A 13 -11.52 1.64 0.46
CA TRP A 13 -10.13 2.01 0.26
C TRP A 13 -9.98 3.46 -0.24
N GLY A 14 -10.80 3.87 -1.21
CA GLY A 14 -10.85 5.25 -1.66
C GLY A 14 -11.17 6.24 -0.53
N LEU A 15 -12.15 5.91 0.32
CA LEU A 15 -12.50 6.72 1.49
C LEU A 15 -11.33 6.81 2.48
N ILE A 16 -10.64 5.69 2.76
CA ILE A 16 -9.46 5.66 3.64
C ILE A 16 -8.38 6.62 3.14
N LEU A 17 -8.08 6.63 1.84
CA LEU A 17 -7.07 7.53 1.26
C LEU A 17 -7.42 9.01 1.45
N ILE A 18 -8.71 9.36 1.29
CA ILE A 18 -9.20 10.73 1.52
C ILE A 18 -9.06 11.09 3.01
N VAL A 19 -9.44 10.18 3.92
CA VAL A 19 -9.33 10.38 5.36
C VAL A 19 -7.88 10.56 5.79
N ILE A 20 -6.96 9.71 5.32
CA ILE A 20 -5.52 9.83 5.61
C ILE A 20 -4.98 11.18 5.12
N LYS A 21 -5.36 11.61 3.91
CA LYS A 21 -4.95 12.92 3.38
C LYS A 21 -5.53 14.08 4.18
N ALA A 22 -6.77 13.96 4.66
CA ALA A 22 -7.40 14.95 5.53
C ALA A 22 -6.74 15.04 6.91
N LEU A 23 -6.41 13.88 7.51
CA LEU A 23 -5.69 13.77 8.77
C LEU A 23 -4.26 14.33 8.65
N GLY A 24 -3.56 14.05 7.56
CA GLY A 24 -2.21 14.56 7.32
C GLY A 24 -2.09 16.10 7.26
N LYS A 25 -3.22 16.80 7.11
CA LYS A 25 -3.26 18.27 7.22
C LYS A 25 -3.27 18.77 8.67
N ARG A 26 -3.71 17.96 9.63
CA ARG A 26 -3.88 18.32 11.05
C ARG A 26 -2.87 17.64 11.96
N ASP A 27 -2.53 16.39 11.66
CA ASP A 27 -1.69 15.53 12.48
C ASP A 27 -0.36 15.17 11.80
N THR A 28 0.60 14.72 12.60
CA THR A 28 1.88 14.24 12.08
C THR A 28 1.78 12.80 11.57
N THR A 29 2.58 12.45 10.57
CA THR A 29 2.63 11.11 9.96
C THR A 29 2.79 9.98 10.99
N PRO A 30 3.71 10.06 11.98
CA PRO A 30 3.83 9.02 13.00
C PRO A 30 2.57 8.87 13.86
N THR A 31 1.86 9.96 14.15
CA THR A 31 0.61 9.94 14.92
C THR A 31 -0.49 9.17 14.19
N ILE A 32 -0.64 9.36 12.89
CA ILE A 32 -1.62 8.65 12.06
C ILE A 32 -1.35 7.14 12.10
N VAL A 33 -0.09 6.74 11.90
CA VAL A 33 0.31 5.32 11.92
C VAL A 33 0.15 4.72 13.32
N ALA A 34 0.49 5.46 14.37
CA ALA A 34 0.31 5.03 15.74
C ALA A 34 -1.18 4.78 16.06
N TYR A 35 -2.09 5.66 15.65
CA TYR A 35 -3.52 5.42 15.81
C TYR A 35 -3.98 4.19 15.04
N MET A 36 -3.53 4.01 13.79
CA MET A 36 -3.88 2.80 13.03
C MET A 36 -3.47 1.53 13.76
N VAL A 37 -2.22 1.43 14.23
CA VAL A 37 -1.73 0.24 14.94
C VAL A 37 -2.48 0.07 16.27
N LEU A 38 -2.73 1.15 17.00
CA LEU A 38 -3.43 1.11 18.29
C LEU A 38 -4.88 0.63 18.15
N PHE A 39 -5.60 1.04 17.11
CA PHE A 39 -6.97 0.58 16.85
C PHE A 39 -7.02 -0.81 16.19
N MET A 40 -6.09 -1.11 15.29
CA MET A 40 -6.04 -2.43 14.62
C MET A 40 -5.62 -3.55 15.57
N SER A 41 -4.71 -3.30 16.51
CA SER A 41 -4.21 -4.29 17.46
C SER A 41 -5.32 -5.01 18.25
N PRO A 42 -6.25 -4.32 18.95
CA PRO A 42 -7.34 -4.99 19.67
C PRO A 42 -8.33 -5.67 18.72
N ILE A 43 -8.59 -5.09 17.54
CA ILE A 43 -9.46 -5.73 16.54
C ILE A 43 -8.85 -7.03 16.04
N ALA A 44 -7.53 -7.07 15.81
CA ALA A 44 -6.80 -8.27 15.41
C ALA A 44 -6.66 -9.28 16.57
N LEU A 45 -6.65 -8.82 17.82
CA LEU A 45 -6.60 -9.68 19.00
C LEU A 45 -7.87 -10.52 19.15
N VAL A 46 -9.06 -9.96 18.89
CA VAL A 46 -10.34 -10.68 19.01
C VAL A 46 -10.37 -12.00 18.22
N PRO A 47 -10.11 -12.05 16.89
CA PRO A 47 -10.04 -13.31 16.15
C PRO A 47 -8.83 -14.14 16.58
N ALA A 48 -7.70 -13.53 16.93
CA ALA A 48 -6.52 -14.25 17.38
C ALA A 48 -6.77 -15.06 18.65
N LEU A 49 -7.63 -14.59 19.57
CA LEU A 49 -8.00 -15.34 20.78
C LEU A 49 -8.70 -16.67 20.49
N PHE A 50 -9.42 -16.80 19.37
CA PHE A 50 -10.13 -18.04 19.02
C PHE A 50 -9.21 -19.11 18.39
N VAL A 51 -8.08 -18.71 17.79
CA VAL A 51 -7.17 -19.60 17.05
C VAL A 51 -5.71 -19.42 17.48
N TRP A 52 -5.48 -18.95 18.71
CA TRP A 52 -4.15 -18.57 19.18
C TRP A 52 -3.20 -19.77 19.17
N THR A 53 -2.08 -19.61 18.47
CA THR A 53 -0.97 -20.57 18.48
C THR A 53 0.31 -19.83 18.81
N TRP A 54 1.11 -20.41 19.71
CA TRP A 54 2.37 -19.80 20.10
C TRP A 54 3.39 -19.91 18.96
N PRO A 55 3.88 -18.78 18.43
CA PRO A 55 4.84 -18.82 17.34
C PRO A 55 6.20 -19.32 17.82
N SER A 56 6.92 -20.03 16.95
CA SER A 56 8.31 -20.42 17.19
C SER A 56 9.23 -19.20 17.18
N ILE A 57 10.47 -19.34 17.68
CA ILE A 57 11.45 -18.24 17.68
C ILE A 57 11.74 -17.70 16.27
N LEU A 58 11.74 -18.59 15.27
CA LEU A 58 11.90 -18.22 13.87
C LEU A 58 10.68 -17.42 13.38
N GLN A 59 9.48 -17.86 13.71
CA GLN A 59 8.24 -17.16 13.34
C GLN A 59 8.16 -15.78 14.02
N LEU A 60 8.61 -15.65 15.27
CA LEU A 60 8.73 -14.36 15.96
C LEU A 60 9.71 -13.41 15.23
N GLY A 61 10.87 -13.92 14.79
CA GLY A 61 11.81 -13.13 14.00
C GLY A 61 11.20 -12.63 12.69
N ILE A 62 10.49 -13.51 11.96
CA ILE A 62 9.81 -13.13 10.71
C ILE A 62 8.68 -12.13 10.98
N LEU A 63 7.88 -12.33 12.03
CA LEU A 63 6.82 -11.41 12.44
C LEU A 63 7.36 -10.01 12.76
N LEU A 64 8.50 -9.94 13.45
CA LEU A 64 9.15 -8.68 13.77
C LEU A 64 9.61 -7.94 12.50
N VAL A 65 10.26 -8.65 11.56
CA VAL A 65 10.68 -8.07 10.28
C VAL A 65 9.47 -7.60 9.46
N MET A 66 8.41 -8.40 9.39
CA MET A 66 7.16 -8.01 8.71
C MET A 66 6.52 -6.78 9.35
N GLY A 67 6.50 -6.70 10.69
CA GLY A 67 5.95 -5.56 11.42
C GLY A 67 6.74 -4.27 11.16
N ILE A 68 8.08 -4.34 11.16
CA ILE A 68 8.95 -3.21 10.85
C ILE A 68 8.76 -2.77 9.40
N MET A 69 8.84 -3.70 8.44
CA MET A 69 8.67 -3.39 7.02
C MET A 69 7.28 -2.82 6.71
N GLY A 70 6.22 -3.39 7.31
CA GLY A 70 4.85 -2.91 7.17
C GLY A 70 4.69 -1.49 7.71
N THR A 71 5.27 -1.21 8.88
CA THR A 71 5.22 0.13 9.50
C THR A 71 5.99 1.15 8.68
N VAL A 72 7.19 0.82 8.19
CA VAL A 72 7.97 1.69 7.30
C VAL A 72 7.22 1.96 6.00
N GLY A 73 6.60 0.92 5.40
CA GLY A 73 5.77 1.06 4.21
C GLY A 73 4.57 2.00 4.45
N HIS A 74 3.91 1.87 5.60
CA HIS A 74 2.76 2.71 5.93
C HIS A 74 3.15 4.16 6.23
N LEU A 75 4.26 4.38 6.94
CA LEU A 75 4.82 5.71 7.20
C LEU A 75 5.19 6.43 5.91
N THR A 76 5.87 5.75 4.99
CA THR A 76 6.29 6.32 3.71
C THR A 76 5.09 6.62 2.81
N LEU A 77 4.08 5.74 2.75
CA LEU A 77 2.83 6.00 2.03
C LEU A 77 2.08 7.22 2.60
N THR A 78 1.92 7.27 3.92
CA THR A 78 1.22 8.39 4.59
C THR A 78 1.95 9.71 4.35
N GLN A 79 3.28 9.69 4.43
CA GLN A 79 4.12 10.86 4.11
C GLN A 79 3.97 11.28 2.64
N ALA A 80 3.96 10.33 1.71
CA ALA A 80 3.78 10.60 0.29
C ALA A 80 2.40 11.24 0.00
N LEU A 81 1.33 10.74 0.62
CA LEU A 81 -0.02 11.31 0.48
C LEU A 81 -0.17 12.69 1.13
N ARG A 82 0.65 12.99 2.15
CA ARG A 82 0.66 14.27 2.84
C ARG A 82 1.36 15.35 2.02
N VAL A 83 2.50 15.01 1.40
CA VAL A 83 3.34 15.97 0.66
C VAL A 83 2.96 16.05 -0.83
N GLY A 84 2.50 14.94 -1.41
CA GLY A 84 2.16 14.82 -2.83
C GLY A 84 0.66 14.72 -3.10
N ASP A 85 0.29 14.90 -4.36
CA ASP A 85 -1.09 14.67 -4.77
C ASP A 85 -1.42 13.19 -4.88
N ALA A 86 -2.64 12.83 -4.46
CA ALA A 86 -3.09 11.44 -4.51
C ALA A 86 -3.07 10.91 -5.95
N ALA A 87 -3.31 11.78 -6.95
CA ALA A 87 -3.20 11.43 -8.36
C ALA A 87 -1.79 10.91 -8.75
N VAL A 88 -0.74 11.42 -8.10
CA VAL A 88 0.67 11.01 -8.30
C VAL A 88 0.98 9.71 -7.56
N VAL A 89 0.53 9.64 -6.30
CA VAL A 89 0.86 8.54 -5.39
C VAL A 89 0.14 7.25 -5.78
N MET A 90 -1.08 7.35 -6.28
CA MET A 90 -1.92 6.19 -6.59
C MET A 90 -1.30 5.27 -7.68
N PRO A 91 -0.75 5.78 -8.79
CA PRO A 91 -0.09 4.91 -9.78
C PRO A 91 1.20 4.26 -9.26
N MET A 92 1.91 4.92 -8.36
CA MET A 92 3.03 4.29 -7.66
C MET A 92 2.55 3.19 -6.72
N ASP A 93 1.41 3.34 -6.04
CA ASP A 93 0.82 2.28 -5.22
C ASP A 93 0.45 1.06 -6.07
N PHE A 94 -0.01 1.23 -7.31
CA PHE A 94 -0.27 0.09 -8.21
C PHE A 94 1.01 -0.66 -8.64
N SER A 95 2.18 0.01 -8.66
CA SER A 95 3.46 -0.66 -8.98
C SER A 95 3.81 -1.78 -7.99
N LYS A 96 3.25 -1.76 -6.77
CA LYS A 96 3.43 -2.84 -5.79
C LYS A 96 3.00 -4.20 -6.31
N LEU A 97 2.05 -4.25 -7.25
CA LEU A 97 1.59 -5.51 -7.84
C LEU A 97 2.70 -6.18 -8.66
N ILE A 98 3.50 -5.39 -9.37
CA ILE A 98 4.63 -5.89 -10.17
C ILE A 98 5.69 -6.47 -9.24
N TRP A 99 6.03 -5.74 -8.17
CA TRP A 99 6.96 -6.22 -7.15
C TRP A 99 6.42 -7.46 -6.42
N ALA A 100 5.14 -7.49 -6.08
CA ALA A 100 4.52 -8.65 -5.46
C ALA A 100 4.58 -9.89 -6.36
N ALA A 101 4.31 -9.74 -7.67
CA ALA A 101 4.44 -10.83 -8.64
C ALA A 101 5.89 -11.30 -8.80
N ALA A 102 6.84 -10.37 -8.87
CA ALA A 102 8.27 -10.69 -8.99
C ALA A 102 8.81 -11.41 -7.74
N LEU A 103 8.47 -10.93 -6.55
CA LEU A 103 8.83 -11.56 -5.28
C LEU A 103 8.11 -12.90 -5.09
N GLY A 104 6.85 -12.99 -5.50
CA GLY A 104 6.07 -14.23 -5.54
C GLY A 104 6.78 -15.32 -6.35
N PHE A 105 7.18 -14.97 -7.58
CA PHE A 105 7.96 -15.85 -8.44
C PHE A 105 9.31 -16.23 -7.81
N LEU A 106 10.04 -15.26 -7.24
CA LEU A 106 11.39 -15.47 -6.70
C LEU A 106 11.40 -16.38 -5.45
N PHE A 107 10.46 -16.18 -4.53
CA PHE A 107 10.44 -16.88 -3.24
C PHE A 107 9.59 -18.15 -3.25
N PHE A 108 8.54 -18.20 -4.07
CA PHE A 108 7.57 -19.31 -4.08
C PHE A 108 7.59 -20.11 -5.39
N GLY A 109 8.32 -19.65 -6.42
CA GLY A 109 8.39 -20.34 -7.71
C GLY A 109 7.08 -20.34 -8.50
N GLU A 110 6.10 -19.54 -8.08
CA GLU A 110 4.81 -19.41 -8.75
C GLU A 110 5.00 -18.65 -10.07
N LEU A 111 4.93 -19.36 -11.21
CA LEU A 111 4.98 -18.71 -12.52
C LEU A 111 3.69 -17.90 -12.73
N PRO A 112 3.79 -16.56 -12.92
CA PRO A 112 2.63 -15.77 -13.26
C PRO A 112 2.08 -16.20 -14.63
N ASP A 113 0.77 -16.40 -14.71
CA ASP A 113 0.08 -16.68 -15.97
C ASP A 113 0.25 -15.52 -16.97
N LEU A 114 0.01 -15.79 -18.27
CA LEU A 114 0.15 -14.80 -19.34
C LEU A 114 -0.68 -13.53 -19.06
N LEU A 115 -1.86 -13.67 -18.46
CA LEU A 115 -2.72 -12.56 -18.05
C LEU A 115 -2.07 -11.67 -16.97
N THR A 116 -1.31 -12.25 -16.04
CA THR A 116 -0.59 -11.50 -15.01
C THR A 116 0.55 -10.67 -15.61
N TRP A 117 1.24 -11.22 -16.61
CA TRP A 117 2.25 -10.47 -17.37
C TRP A 117 1.64 -9.30 -18.15
N VAL A 118 0.51 -9.51 -18.82
CA VAL A 118 -0.18 -8.45 -19.58
C VAL A 118 -0.70 -7.36 -18.63
N GLY A 119 -1.34 -7.74 -17.52
CA GLY A 119 -1.80 -6.79 -16.50
C GLY A 119 -0.65 -6.02 -15.85
N GLY A 120 0.43 -6.71 -15.51
CA GLY A 120 1.65 -6.10 -14.94
C GLY A 120 2.30 -5.10 -15.89
N ALA A 121 2.43 -5.45 -17.18
CA ALA A 121 2.95 -4.55 -18.20
C ALA A 121 2.07 -3.32 -18.39
N MET A 122 0.74 -3.48 -18.40
CA MET A 122 -0.20 -2.37 -18.50
C MET A 122 -0.04 -1.39 -17.32
N ILE A 123 0.02 -1.91 -16.09
CA ILE A 123 0.22 -1.09 -14.89
C ILE A 123 1.58 -0.37 -14.95
N PHE A 124 2.64 -1.06 -15.36
CA PHE A 124 3.98 -0.48 -15.48
C PHE A 124 4.01 0.69 -16.46
N VAL A 125 3.39 0.52 -17.64
CA VAL A 125 3.30 1.56 -18.66
C VAL A 125 2.50 2.75 -18.15
N SER A 126 1.35 2.53 -17.51
CA SER A 126 0.54 3.60 -16.93
C SER A 126 1.27 4.38 -15.85
N ALA A 127 1.96 3.70 -14.92
CA ALA A 127 2.74 4.33 -13.87
C ALA A 127 3.92 5.16 -14.45
N THR A 128 4.64 4.60 -15.41
CA THR A 128 5.75 5.29 -16.09
C THR A 128 5.26 6.51 -16.87
N TYR A 129 4.15 6.38 -17.60
CA TYR A 129 3.55 7.47 -18.36
C TYR A 129 3.11 8.62 -17.45
N LEU A 130 2.47 8.34 -16.31
CA LEU A 130 2.06 9.39 -15.39
C LEU A 130 3.27 10.12 -14.78
N ALA A 131 4.29 9.36 -14.35
CA ALA A 131 5.52 9.94 -13.80
C ALA A 131 6.23 10.86 -14.82
N LEU A 132 6.22 10.50 -16.11
CA LEU A 132 6.73 11.36 -17.18
C LEU A 132 5.86 12.60 -17.39
N ARG A 133 4.53 12.45 -17.39
CA ARG A 133 3.58 13.56 -17.57
C ARG A 133 3.73 14.62 -16.47
N GLU A 134 3.87 14.20 -15.22
CA GLU A 134 4.03 15.12 -14.09
C GLU A 134 5.33 15.92 -14.14
N ARG A 135 6.44 15.33 -14.62
CA ARG A 135 7.69 16.07 -14.87
C ARG A 135 7.47 17.22 -15.85
N THR A 136 6.69 16.99 -16.89
CA THR A 136 6.38 18.01 -17.90
C THR A 136 5.53 19.16 -17.31
N TYR A 137 4.51 18.86 -16.50
CA TYR A 137 3.70 19.90 -15.84
C TYR A 137 4.48 20.69 -14.77
N THR A 138 5.37 20.03 -14.03
CA THR A 138 6.19 20.70 -13.01
C THR A 138 7.28 21.58 -13.65
N GLY A 139 7.67 21.29 -14.89
CA GLY A 139 8.62 22.09 -15.67
C GLY A 139 8.09 23.45 -16.13
N HIS A 140 6.79 23.60 -16.38
CA HIS A 140 6.18 24.88 -16.78
C HIS A 140 5.92 25.84 -15.61
N ARG A 141 5.87 25.37 -14.36
CA ARG A 141 5.65 26.23 -13.18
C ARG A 141 6.92 26.88 -12.63
N LYS A 142 8.10 26.60 -13.21
CA LYS A 142 9.38 27.22 -12.82
C LYS A 142 9.85 28.30 -13.80
N SER A 143 9.13 28.51 -14.92
CA SER A 143 9.46 29.53 -15.93
C SER A 143 8.60 30.79 -15.83
N ASP A 144 7.64 30.83 -14.92
CA ASP A 144 6.82 32.00 -14.56
C ASP A 144 7.18 32.46 -13.14
#